data_AF-A0A6H1ZQ51-F1
#
_entry.id   AF-A0A6H1ZQ51-F1
#
_cell.length_a   1.000
_cell.length_b   1.000
_cell.length_c   1.000
_cell.angle_alpha   90.00
_cell.angle_beta   90.00
_cell.angle_gamma   90.00
#
_symmetry.space_group_name_H-M   'P 1'
#
loop_
_entity.id
_entity.type
_entity.pdbx_description
1 polymer ?
#
loop_
_entity_poly.entity_id
_entity_poly.type
_entity_poly.pdbx_seq_one_letter_code
_entity_poly.pdbx_strand_id
1 'polypeptide(L)'
;MSDNVKDVINMILKSFESDDIPKNIAYSMFPIPDIPSSKWSMLNRFTMVLGNTIDARGYKQWKEVNRQVKKGSKAIYILVPRIIRSKTEEDKRILAGFLAKPVFRVEDTEGEDLEYQKIELPDFPLRERAEEWGISVKSIPGNYSCYGYFSKKKAEICLATREESVFFHELSHAAHSRLIPNFKEVPLWKKEVIAELSAATLCQVVGKTSKFLGNHYNYIEKYAEKEKLSPIKACLCVISDVEKVLKLLLGE
;
A
#
# COMPACT_ATOMS: atom_id res chain seq x y z
N MET A 1 -17.78 13.10 -20.21
CA MET A 1 -16.41 12.98 -20.70
C MET A 1 -16.12 14.17 -21.56
N SER A 2 -15.56 15.20 -20.93
CA SER A 2 -15.00 16.35 -21.61
C SER A 2 -14.01 15.90 -22.68
N ASP A 3 -14.04 16.56 -23.83
CA ASP A 3 -13.14 16.24 -24.96
C ASP A 3 -11.67 16.25 -24.52
N ASN A 4 -11.33 17.11 -23.55
CA ASN A 4 -10.02 17.19 -22.91
C ASN A 4 -9.53 15.87 -22.31
N VAL A 5 -10.38 15.09 -21.61
CA VAL A 5 -9.95 13.82 -20.99
C VAL A 5 -9.64 12.78 -22.07
N LYS A 6 -10.41 12.77 -23.17
CA LYS A 6 -10.16 11.86 -24.30
C LYS A 6 -8.83 12.19 -24.97
N ASP A 7 -8.55 13.48 -25.13
CA ASP A 7 -7.29 13.95 -25.70
C ASP A 7 -6.09 13.55 -24.83
N VAL A 8 -6.22 13.61 -23.50
CA VAL A 8 -5.16 13.14 -22.57
C VAL A 8 -4.94 11.63 -22.70
N ILE A 9 -6.00 10.81 -22.72
CA ILE A 9 -5.84 9.36 -22.89
C ILE A 9 -5.17 9.05 -24.22
N ASN A 10 -5.61 9.68 -25.31
CA ASN A 10 -5.02 9.49 -26.64
C ASN A 10 -3.56 9.95 -26.68
N MET A 11 -3.19 11.02 -26.00
CA MET A 11 -1.81 11.46 -25.84
C MET A 11 -0.97 10.40 -25.13
N ILE A 12 -1.45 9.85 -24.01
CA ILE A 12 -0.76 8.79 -23.27
C ILE A 12 -0.56 7.54 -24.15
N LEU A 13 -1.61 7.10 -24.86
CA LEU A 13 -1.53 5.95 -25.75
C LEU A 13 -0.51 6.16 -26.89
N LYS A 14 -0.47 7.36 -27.47
CA LYS A 14 0.54 7.70 -28.49
C LYS A 14 1.96 7.65 -27.93
N SER A 15 2.18 8.17 -26.72
CA SER A 15 3.48 8.07 -26.05
C SER A 15 3.92 6.62 -25.80
N PHE A 16 2.96 5.72 -25.54
CA PHE A 16 3.24 4.29 -25.40
C PHE A 16 3.50 3.58 -26.74
N GLU A 17 3.03 4.16 -27.86
CA GLU A 17 3.24 3.65 -29.21
C GLU A 17 4.57 4.09 -29.81
N SER A 18 5.03 5.30 -29.49
CA SER A 18 6.22 5.88 -30.10
C SER A 18 7.56 5.32 -29.58
N ASP A 19 7.56 4.37 -28.66
CA ASP A 19 8.73 3.90 -27.85
C ASP A 19 9.49 5.04 -27.09
N ASP A 20 9.07 6.30 -27.24
CA ASP A 20 9.51 7.46 -26.48
C ASP A 20 8.82 7.54 -25.11
N ILE A 21 9.07 6.53 -24.30
CA ILE A 21 8.49 6.43 -22.96
C ILE A 21 9.42 7.14 -21.97
N PRO A 22 8.92 8.11 -21.18
CA PRO A 22 9.70 8.75 -20.15
C PRO A 22 10.34 7.72 -19.21
N LYS A 23 11.58 7.98 -18.76
CA LYS A 23 12.25 7.08 -17.81
C LYS A 23 11.43 6.94 -16.53
N ASN A 24 11.34 5.71 -16.01
CA ASN A 24 10.76 5.45 -14.71
C ASN A 24 11.57 6.16 -13.60
N ILE A 25 10.87 6.64 -12.58
CA ILE A 25 11.45 7.38 -11.46
C ILE A 25 11.18 6.59 -10.18
N ALA A 26 12.18 6.48 -9.31
CA ALA A 26 11.99 5.85 -8.01
C ALA A 26 11.04 6.69 -7.15
N TYR A 27 9.98 6.06 -6.62
CA TYR A 27 9.11 6.68 -5.63
C TYR A 27 9.80 6.73 -4.27
N SER A 28 9.58 7.82 -3.53
CA SER A 28 10.07 7.93 -2.15
C SER A 28 9.10 7.22 -1.20
N MET A 29 9.55 6.16 -0.51
CA MET A 29 8.77 5.61 0.61
C MET A 29 8.97 6.42 1.88
N PHE A 30 7.94 6.44 2.73
CA PHE A 30 8.09 6.90 4.10
C PHE A 30 9.14 6.06 4.85
N PRO A 31 9.78 6.64 5.88
CA PRO A 31 10.73 5.92 6.69
C PRO A 31 10.14 4.62 7.23
N ILE A 32 10.95 3.57 7.17
CA ILE A 32 10.62 2.29 7.77
C ILE A 32 10.94 2.41 9.26
N PRO A 33 9.96 2.26 10.15
CA PRO A 33 10.19 2.56 11.55
C PRO A 33 11.08 1.51 12.16
N ASP A 34 12.07 1.95 12.95
CA ASP A 34 12.93 1.04 13.73
C ASP A 34 12.15 0.53 14.94
N ILE A 35 11.25 -0.41 14.68
CA ILE A 35 10.45 -1.09 15.69
C ILE A 35 11.06 -2.45 16.03
N PRO A 36 11.02 -2.90 17.30
CA PRO A 36 11.62 -4.17 17.71
C PRO A 36 11.15 -5.37 16.88
N SER A 37 9.90 -5.36 16.45
CA SER A 37 9.29 -6.42 15.65
C SER A 37 9.82 -6.56 14.23
N SER A 38 10.43 -5.50 13.66
CA SER A 38 11.06 -5.55 12.34
C SER A 38 12.20 -6.58 12.27
N LYS A 39 12.85 -6.83 13.42
CA LYS A 39 14.00 -7.73 13.59
C LYS A 39 13.57 -9.18 13.87
N TRP A 40 12.27 -9.46 13.94
CA TRP A 40 11.76 -10.79 14.24
C TRP A 40 11.81 -11.73 13.04
N SER A 41 11.86 -13.04 13.34
CA SER A 41 11.73 -14.10 12.33
C SER A 41 10.41 -13.97 11.56
N MET A 42 10.36 -14.51 10.33
CA MET A 42 9.15 -14.49 9.51
C MET A 42 7.94 -15.10 10.23
N LEU A 43 8.15 -16.18 10.98
CA LEU A 43 7.10 -16.82 11.78
C LEU A 43 6.50 -15.86 12.83
N ASN A 44 7.35 -15.12 13.54
CA ASN A 44 6.89 -14.15 14.54
C ASN A 44 6.31 -12.87 13.89
N ARG A 45 6.75 -12.50 12.68
CA ARG A 45 6.08 -11.43 11.91
C ARG A 45 4.69 -11.88 11.43
N PHE A 46 4.52 -13.15 11.08
CA PHE A 46 3.21 -13.71 10.72
C PHE A 46 2.22 -13.68 11.90
N THR A 47 2.67 -13.89 13.14
CA THR A 47 1.78 -13.76 14.31
C THR A 47 1.27 -12.34 14.51
N MET A 48 2.05 -11.31 14.13
CA MET A 48 1.56 -9.92 14.12
C MET A 48 0.52 -9.66 13.05
N VAL A 49 0.71 -10.23 11.85
CA VAL A 49 -0.28 -10.16 10.76
C VAL A 49 -1.60 -10.78 11.22
N LEU A 50 -1.56 -11.97 11.86
CA LEU A 50 -2.75 -12.58 12.46
C LEU A 50 -3.35 -11.74 13.60
N GLY A 51 -2.49 -11.03 14.34
CA GLY A 51 -2.88 -10.07 15.36
C GLY A 51 -3.46 -8.76 14.82
N ASN A 52 -3.49 -8.56 13.50
CA ASN A 52 -3.87 -7.32 12.81
C ASN A 52 -3.13 -6.09 13.35
N THR A 53 -1.81 -6.20 13.55
CA THR A 53 -0.98 -5.09 14.03
C THR A 53 0.28 -4.93 13.19
N ILE A 54 0.76 -3.70 13.08
CA ILE A 54 2.02 -3.35 12.42
C ILE A 54 3.20 -3.26 13.39
N ASP A 55 2.94 -3.12 14.69
CA ASP A 55 3.96 -2.99 15.73
C ASP A 55 3.50 -3.72 16.99
N ALA A 56 4.36 -4.60 17.49
CA ALA A 56 4.14 -5.34 18.70
C ALA A 56 5.41 -5.34 19.53
N ARG A 57 5.26 -5.05 20.82
CA ARG A 57 6.38 -4.94 21.75
C ARG A 57 6.08 -5.62 23.08
N GLY A 58 7.12 -6.03 23.78
CA GLY A 58 7.00 -6.45 25.17
C GLY A 58 6.50 -5.28 26.04
N TYR A 59 5.87 -5.59 27.17
CA TYR A 59 5.30 -4.57 28.07
C TYR A 59 6.30 -3.47 28.48
N LYS A 60 7.55 -3.85 28.78
CA LYS A 60 8.61 -2.88 29.14
C LYS A 60 9.04 -2.02 27.96
N GLN A 61 9.10 -2.59 26.75
CA GLN A 61 9.45 -1.87 25.53
C GLN A 61 8.39 -0.83 25.14
N TRP A 62 7.12 -1.04 25.50
CA TRP A 62 6.10 -0.01 25.35
C TRP A 62 6.33 1.17 26.29
N LYS A 63 6.71 0.89 27.54
CA LYS A 63 7.04 1.95 28.52
C LYS A 63 8.25 2.78 28.10
N GLU A 64 9.23 2.16 27.45
CA GLU A 64 10.42 2.85 26.91
C GLU A 64 10.07 3.89 25.83
N VAL A 65 8.92 3.75 25.16
CA VAL A 65 8.41 4.72 24.17
C VAL A 65 7.18 5.46 24.68
N ASN A 66 7.09 5.67 26.00
CA ASN A 66 6.03 6.45 26.65
C ASN A 66 4.60 5.98 26.34
N ARG A 67 4.44 4.66 26.16
CA ARG A 67 3.13 4.02 25.99
C ARG A 67 2.88 2.95 27.06
N GLN A 68 1.62 2.84 27.45
CA GLN A 68 1.13 1.90 28.44
C GLN A 68 0.15 0.94 27.79
N VAL A 69 0.27 -0.35 28.10
CA VAL A 69 -0.72 -1.33 27.65
C VAL A 69 -2.02 -1.11 28.41
N LYS A 70 -3.14 -0.98 27.67
CA LYS A 70 -4.48 -0.77 28.23
C LYS A 70 -4.85 -1.91 29.17
N LYS A 71 -5.56 -1.59 30.25
CA LYS A 71 -6.01 -2.60 31.23
C LYS A 71 -6.95 -3.60 30.55
N GLY A 72 -6.66 -4.90 30.71
CA GLY A 72 -7.48 -5.97 30.13
C GLY A 72 -7.08 -6.42 28.71
N SER A 73 -6.08 -5.78 28.10
CA SER A 73 -5.57 -6.18 26.78
C SER A 73 -4.97 -7.60 26.80
N LYS A 74 -5.22 -8.35 25.74
CA LYS A 74 -4.68 -9.71 25.56
C LYS A 74 -3.39 -9.66 24.78
N ALA A 75 -2.38 -10.38 25.24
CA ALA A 75 -1.13 -10.52 24.52
C ALA A 75 -1.28 -11.43 23.29
N ILE A 76 -0.50 -11.16 22.25
CA ILE A 76 -0.12 -12.16 21.26
C ILE A 76 1.20 -12.80 21.69
N TYR A 77 1.47 -14.02 21.23
CA TYR A 77 2.67 -14.76 21.66
C TYR A 77 3.62 -14.96 20.50
N ILE A 78 4.90 -14.68 20.75
CA ILE A 78 6.01 -14.95 19.84
C ILE A 78 6.88 -16.09 20.38
N LEU A 79 7.56 -16.81 19.49
CA LEU A 79 8.53 -17.84 19.88
C LEU A 79 9.92 -17.23 19.97
N VAL A 80 10.56 -17.40 21.13
CA VAL A 80 11.90 -16.88 21.42
C VAL A 80 12.81 -18.04 21.81
N PRO A 81 14.04 -18.13 21.27
CA PRO A 81 14.96 -19.21 21.63
C PRO A 81 15.31 -19.16 23.12
N ARG A 82 15.25 -20.32 23.77
CA ARG A 82 15.72 -20.53 25.14
C ARG A 82 17.16 -21.00 25.09
N ILE A 83 18.08 -20.08 25.32
CA ILE A 83 19.51 -20.38 25.34
C ILE A 83 19.94 -20.61 26.79
N ILE A 84 20.51 -21.77 27.10
CA ILE A 84 21.04 -22.12 28.42
C ILE A 84 22.55 -22.35 28.35
N ARG A 85 23.25 -22.19 29.47
CA ARG A 85 24.66 -22.59 29.58
C ARG A 85 24.76 -24.11 29.61
N SER A 86 25.71 -24.67 28.86
CA SER A 86 26.02 -26.09 28.90
C SER A 86 26.53 -26.47 30.29
N LYS A 87 26.12 -27.65 30.77
CA LYS A 87 26.62 -28.21 32.04
C LYS A 87 27.94 -28.96 31.87
N THR A 88 28.31 -29.31 30.64
CA THR A 88 29.45 -30.18 30.32
C THR A 88 30.61 -29.45 29.67
N GLU A 89 30.37 -28.29 29.07
CA GLU A 89 31.41 -27.46 28.43
C GLU A 89 31.26 -26.04 28.99
N GLU A 90 32.24 -25.60 29.79
CA GLU A 90 32.32 -24.20 30.23
C GLU A 90 32.39 -23.30 28.98
N ASP A 91 31.63 -22.21 29.00
CA ASP A 91 31.44 -21.23 27.91
C ASP A 91 30.59 -21.60 26.69
N LYS A 92 30.02 -22.82 26.61
CA LYS A 92 29.10 -23.17 25.51
C LYS A 92 27.65 -22.83 25.84
N ARG A 93 27.00 -22.10 24.94
CA ARG A 93 25.55 -21.83 24.98
C ARG A 93 24.82 -22.80 24.06
N ILE A 94 23.82 -23.50 24.59
CA ILE A 94 23.00 -24.45 23.81
C ILE A 94 21.56 -23.96 23.71
N LEU A 95 20.93 -24.20 22.54
CA LEU A 95 19.51 -23.98 22.34
C LEU A 95 18.73 -25.11 23.02
N ALA A 96 18.07 -24.81 24.13
CA ALA A 96 17.27 -25.78 24.90
C ALA A 96 15.81 -25.88 24.42
N GLY A 97 15.42 -25.10 23.41
CA GLY A 97 14.07 -25.04 22.87
C GLY A 97 13.59 -23.62 22.67
N PHE A 98 12.28 -23.42 22.62
CA PHE A 98 11.65 -22.11 22.43
C PHE A 98 10.67 -21.81 23.56
N LEU A 99 10.54 -20.54 23.91
CA LEU A 99 9.57 -20.03 24.87
C LEU A 99 8.54 -19.16 24.14
N ALA A 100 7.28 -19.29 24.51
CA ALA A 100 6.26 -18.33 24.14
C ALA A 100 6.43 -17.07 25.00
N LYS A 101 6.68 -15.92 24.38
CA LYS A 101 6.77 -14.62 25.07
C LYS A 101 5.60 -13.73 24.70
N PRO A 102 4.91 -13.12 25.68
CA PRO A 102 3.80 -12.22 25.41
C PRO A 102 4.32 -10.87 24.89
N VAL A 103 3.69 -10.40 23.82
CA VAL A 103 3.87 -9.05 23.27
C VAL A 103 2.49 -8.43 23.05
N PHE A 104 2.43 -7.11 23.06
CA PHE A 104 1.19 -6.35 22.96
C PHE A 104 1.22 -5.50 21.70
N ARG A 105 0.07 -5.40 21.05
CA ARG A 105 -0.13 -4.66 19.81
C ARG A 105 -0.15 -3.16 20.10
N VAL A 106 0.27 -2.33 19.15
CA VAL A 106 0.20 -0.87 19.30
C VAL A 106 -1.23 -0.39 19.55
N GLU A 107 -2.22 -1.04 18.94
CA GLU A 107 -3.65 -0.74 19.08
C GLU A 107 -4.17 -0.97 20.51
N ASP A 108 -3.50 -1.85 21.26
CA ASP A 108 -3.80 -2.21 22.66
C ASP A 108 -3.06 -1.33 23.67
N THR A 109 -2.43 -0.25 23.21
CA THR A 109 -1.69 0.69 24.06
C THR A 109 -2.26 2.10 23.99
N GLU A 110 -1.97 2.90 25.00
CA GLU A 110 -2.28 4.33 25.13
C GLU A 110 -1.01 5.09 25.52
N GLY A 111 -0.89 6.36 25.14
CA GLY A 111 0.31 7.18 25.37
C GLY A 111 0.70 7.98 24.14
N GLU A 112 1.96 8.39 24.08
CA GLU A 112 2.46 9.26 23.01
C GLU A 112 2.43 8.59 21.63
N ASP A 113 2.07 9.36 20.60
CA ASP A 113 2.12 8.90 19.23
C ASP A 113 3.55 8.56 18.81
N LEU A 114 3.70 7.40 18.20
CA LEU A 114 4.98 6.92 17.69
C LEU A 114 5.36 7.70 16.44
N GLU A 115 6.66 7.79 16.14
CA GLU A 115 7.17 8.59 15.02
C GLU A 115 6.49 8.26 13.69
N TYR A 116 6.24 6.98 13.41
CA TYR A 116 5.56 6.55 12.19
C TYR A 116 4.06 6.86 12.14
N GLN A 117 3.45 7.22 13.26
CA GLN A 117 2.05 7.65 13.31
C GLN A 117 1.89 9.14 12.97
N LYS A 118 2.99 9.90 13.03
CA LYS A 118 3.01 11.35 12.75
C LYS A 118 3.25 11.68 11.27
N ILE A 119 3.18 10.69 10.39
CA ILE A 119 3.42 10.89 8.97
C ILE A 119 2.20 11.60 8.37
N GLU A 120 2.33 12.87 8.03
CA GLU A 120 1.29 13.59 7.32
C GLU A 120 1.36 13.35 5.81
N LEU A 121 0.20 13.14 5.20
CA LEU A 121 0.05 13.10 3.76
C LEU A 121 -0.11 14.51 3.21
N PRO A 122 0.45 14.80 2.03
CA PRO A 122 0.08 15.99 1.27
C PRO A 122 -1.43 16.04 1.05
N ASP A 123 -1.94 17.25 0.82
CA ASP A 123 -3.31 17.40 0.34
C ASP A 123 -3.37 16.97 -1.12
N PHE A 124 -4.00 15.82 -1.37
CA PHE A 124 -4.12 15.26 -2.71
C PHE A 124 -5.39 15.79 -3.39
N PRO A 125 -5.32 16.23 -4.66
CA PRO A 125 -6.52 16.50 -5.42
C PRO A 125 -7.47 15.29 -5.43
N LEU A 126 -8.78 15.50 -5.47
CA LEU A 126 -9.82 14.45 -5.40
C LEU A 126 -9.85 13.65 -4.08
N ARG A 127 -9.14 14.07 -3.03
CA ARG A 127 -9.28 13.48 -1.69
C ARG A 127 -10.72 13.52 -1.19
N GLU A 128 -11.42 14.62 -1.45
CA GLU A 128 -12.85 14.80 -1.16
C GLU A 128 -13.72 13.67 -1.75
N ARG A 129 -13.37 13.12 -2.93
CA ARG A 129 -14.11 11.98 -3.51
C ARG A 129 -13.98 10.71 -2.67
N ALA A 130 -12.79 10.46 -2.11
CA ALA A 130 -12.62 9.35 -1.19
C ALA A 130 -13.50 9.54 0.05
N GLU A 131 -13.54 10.75 0.60
CA GLU A 131 -14.30 11.12 1.79
C GLU A 131 -15.81 11.03 1.56
N GLU A 132 -16.32 11.53 0.43
CA GLU A 132 -17.72 11.38 -0.02
C GLU A 132 -18.15 9.90 -0.05
N TRP A 133 -17.22 9.01 -0.40
CA TRP A 133 -17.47 7.58 -0.48
C TRP A 133 -17.24 6.84 0.84
N GLY A 134 -17.03 7.56 1.93
CA GLY A 134 -16.72 7.02 3.25
C GLY A 134 -15.39 6.27 3.32
N ILE A 135 -14.44 6.59 2.44
CA ILE A 135 -13.10 6.00 2.43
C ILE A 135 -12.14 6.90 3.20
N SER A 136 -11.56 6.39 4.28
CA SER A 136 -10.50 7.10 5.00
C SER A 136 -9.17 7.00 4.24
N VAL A 137 -8.51 8.13 4.00
CA VAL A 137 -7.16 8.18 3.42
C VAL A 137 -6.15 8.41 4.54
N LYS A 138 -5.20 7.48 4.73
CA LYS A 138 -4.20 7.55 5.81
C LYS A 138 -2.81 7.15 5.33
N SER A 139 -1.80 7.72 5.97
CA SER A 139 -0.42 7.28 5.81
C SER A 139 -0.19 5.96 6.54
N ILE A 140 0.74 5.17 6.02
CA ILE A 140 1.34 4.03 6.71
C ILE A 140 2.87 4.16 6.60
N PRO A 141 3.62 3.60 7.57
CA PRO A 141 5.06 3.52 7.43
C PRO A 141 5.48 2.77 6.16
N GLY A 142 6.71 3.03 5.70
CA GLY A 142 7.33 2.22 4.67
C GLY A 142 7.41 0.75 5.10
N ASN A 143 7.23 -0.17 4.15
CA ASN A 143 7.09 -1.60 4.46
C ASN A 143 7.76 -2.55 3.44
N TYR A 144 8.63 -2.01 2.55
CA TYR A 144 9.30 -2.73 1.44
C TYR A 144 8.39 -3.50 0.47
N SER A 145 7.07 -3.46 0.64
CA SER A 145 6.13 -4.38 -0.04
C SER A 145 5.21 -3.66 -1.02
N CYS A 146 4.72 -2.47 -0.65
CA CYS A 146 3.85 -1.66 -1.50
C CYS A 146 3.97 -0.17 -1.19
N TYR A 147 3.68 0.67 -2.18
CA TYR A 147 3.60 2.13 -2.02
C TYR A 147 2.21 2.58 -1.56
N GLY A 148 1.17 1.80 -1.81
CA GLY A 148 -0.19 2.05 -1.38
C GLY A 148 -1.05 0.79 -1.48
N TYR A 149 -2.24 0.84 -0.87
CA TYR A 149 -3.30 -0.12 -1.13
C TYR A 149 -4.68 0.46 -0.79
N PHE A 150 -5.69 0.03 -1.54
CA PHE A 150 -7.11 0.19 -1.22
C PHE A 150 -7.69 -1.07 -0.58
N SER A 151 -8.40 -0.90 0.56
CA SER A 151 -9.15 -1.97 1.21
C SER A 151 -10.65 -1.71 1.16
N LYS A 152 -11.37 -2.44 0.29
CA LYS A 152 -12.83 -2.39 0.21
C LYS A 152 -13.52 -2.79 1.51
N LYS A 153 -12.96 -3.75 2.27
CA LYS A 153 -13.54 -4.25 3.52
C LYS A 153 -13.49 -3.21 4.64
N LYS A 154 -12.40 -2.47 4.73
CA LYS A 154 -12.18 -1.45 5.76
C LYS A 154 -12.59 -0.04 5.32
N ALA A 155 -12.93 0.13 4.04
CA ALA A 155 -13.16 1.44 3.43
C ALA A 155 -11.99 2.39 3.71
N GLU A 156 -10.76 1.99 3.36
CA GLU A 156 -9.56 2.80 3.58
C GLU A 156 -8.60 2.74 2.39
N ILE A 157 -7.90 3.84 2.15
CA ILE A 157 -6.71 3.93 1.28
C ILE A 157 -5.53 4.21 2.21
N CYS A 158 -4.52 3.36 2.12
CA CYS A 158 -3.30 3.45 2.90
C CYS A 158 -2.13 3.79 1.97
N LEU A 159 -1.34 4.81 2.30
CA LEU A 159 -0.22 5.24 1.47
C LEU A 159 1.10 5.20 2.25
N ALA A 160 2.09 4.51 1.68
CA ALA A 160 3.46 4.44 2.18
C ALA A 160 4.39 5.46 1.51
N THR A 161 3.83 6.43 0.79
CA THR A 161 4.56 7.43 0.00
C THR A 161 3.81 8.77 -0.06
N ARG A 162 4.53 9.84 -0.43
CA ARG A 162 3.95 11.16 -0.73
C ARG A 162 3.50 11.31 -2.19
N GLU A 163 3.76 10.32 -3.04
CA GLU A 163 3.48 10.43 -4.47
C GLU A 163 1.98 10.36 -4.76
N GLU A 164 1.45 11.41 -5.38
CA GLU A 164 0.03 11.53 -5.75
C GLU A 164 -0.42 10.46 -6.77
N SER A 165 0.50 10.00 -7.63
CA SER A 165 0.20 8.97 -8.62
C SER A 165 -0.25 7.65 -7.97
N VAL A 166 0.33 7.33 -6.81
CA VAL A 166 -0.05 6.16 -6.02
C VAL A 166 -1.42 6.38 -5.38
N PHE A 167 -1.72 7.58 -4.89
CA PHE A 167 -3.07 7.90 -4.42
C PHE A 167 -4.13 7.73 -5.52
N PHE A 168 -3.88 8.27 -6.73
CA PHE A 168 -4.81 8.14 -7.85
C PHE A 168 -4.99 6.68 -8.30
N HIS A 169 -3.94 5.86 -8.23
CA HIS A 169 -4.02 4.43 -8.49
C HIS A 169 -5.00 3.74 -7.52
N GLU A 170 -4.81 3.94 -6.21
CA GLU A 170 -5.68 3.32 -5.21
C GLU A 170 -7.12 3.85 -5.25
N LEU A 171 -7.28 5.15 -5.53
CA LEU A 171 -8.59 5.76 -5.72
C LEU A 171 -9.30 5.20 -6.97
N SER A 172 -8.55 4.91 -8.04
CA SER A 172 -9.08 4.28 -9.26
C SER A 172 -9.55 2.84 -8.99
N HIS A 173 -8.84 2.07 -8.16
CA HIS A 173 -9.35 0.78 -7.67
C HIS A 173 -10.66 0.93 -6.90
N ALA A 174 -10.74 1.95 -6.03
CA ALA A 174 -11.95 2.22 -5.27
C ALA A 174 -13.14 2.54 -6.18
N ALA A 175 -12.95 3.38 -7.19
CA ALA A 175 -13.96 3.74 -8.19
C ALA A 175 -14.39 2.52 -9.03
N HIS A 176 -13.42 1.78 -9.58
CA HIS A 176 -13.67 0.59 -10.40
C HIS A 176 -14.47 -0.47 -9.63
N SER A 177 -14.15 -0.67 -8.34
CA SER A 177 -14.86 -1.62 -7.48
C SER A 177 -16.31 -1.26 -7.14
N ARG A 178 -16.72 0.00 -7.40
CA ARG A 178 -18.10 0.51 -7.25
C ARG A 178 -18.90 0.38 -8.53
N LEU A 179 -18.24 0.49 -9.69
CA LEU A 179 -18.87 0.39 -11.00
C LEU A 179 -19.26 -1.04 -11.38
N ILE A 180 -18.59 -2.06 -10.82
CA ILE A 180 -18.78 -3.45 -11.19
C ILE A 180 -19.32 -4.28 -10.02
N PRO A 181 -20.52 -4.87 -10.12
CA PRO A 181 -21.09 -5.73 -9.07
C PRO A 181 -20.19 -6.92 -8.73
N ASN A 182 -19.65 -7.60 -9.75
CA ASN A 182 -18.78 -8.77 -9.61
C ASN A 182 -17.28 -8.42 -9.70
N PHE A 183 -16.85 -7.35 -9.03
CA PHE A 183 -15.45 -6.89 -9.08
C PHE A 183 -14.42 -8.00 -8.79
N LYS A 184 -14.76 -8.99 -7.96
CA LYS A 184 -13.87 -10.13 -7.67
C LYS A 184 -13.53 -10.97 -8.91
N GLU A 185 -14.47 -11.12 -9.84
CA GLU A 185 -14.33 -11.92 -11.06
C GLU A 185 -13.52 -11.23 -12.15
N VAL A 186 -13.35 -9.90 -12.06
CA VAL A 186 -12.53 -9.16 -13.02
C VAL A 186 -11.07 -9.64 -12.93
N PRO A 187 -10.43 -10.01 -14.05
CA PRO A 187 -9.03 -10.45 -14.07
C PRO A 187 -8.09 -9.43 -13.42
N LEU A 188 -7.07 -9.91 -12.70
CA LEU A 188 -6.14 -9.04 -11.99
C LEU A 188 -5.45 -8.06 -12.93
N TRP A 189 -4.93 -8.53 -14.07
CA TRP A 189 -4.27 -7.66 -15.05
C TRP A 189 -5.19 -6.51 -15.51
N LYS A 190 -6.50 -6.75 -15.70
CA LYS A 190 -7.44 -5.68 -16.09
C LYS A 190 -7.60 -4.67 -14.96
N LYS A 191 -7.74 -5.13 -13.72
CA LYS A 191 -7.88 -4.23 -12.55
C LYS A 191 -6.71 -3.27 -12.46
N GLU A 192 -5.50 -3.80 -12.61
CA GLU A 192 -4.26 -3.06 -12.48
C GLU A 192 -4.06 -2.11 -13.66
N VAL A 193 -4.28 -2.57 -14.90
CA VAL A 193 -4.18 -1.71 -16.10
C VAL A 193 -5.23 -0.59 -16.06
N ILE A 194 -6.45 -0.87 -15.59
CA ILE A 194 -7.49 0.17 -15.40
C ILE A 194 -7.03 1.20 -14.37
N ALA A 195 -6.49 0.76 -13.23
CA ALA A 195 -6.01 1.65 -12.18
C ALA A 195 -4.82 2.49 -12.64
N GLU A 196 -3.83 1.88 -13.31
CA GLU A 196 -2.65 2.56 -13.82
C GLU A 196 -2.98 3.59 -14.91
N LEU A 197 -3.79 3.22 -15.90
CA LEU A 197 -4.16 4.14 -16.97
C LEU A 197 -5.04 5.30 -16.46
N SER A 198 -5.94 5.01 -15.51
CA SER A 198 -6.74 6.04 -14.84
C SER A 198 -5.85 6.99 -14.03
N ALA A 199 -4.89 6.45 -13.25
CA ALA A 199 -3.95 7.25 -12.48
C ALA A 199 -3.07 8.12 -13.37
N ALA A 200 -2.50 7.57 -14.45
CA ALA A 200 -1.72 8.32 -15.42
C ALA A 200 -2.53 9.47 -16.03
N THR A 201 -3.81 9.23 -16.34
CA THR A 201 -4.72 10.26 -16.87
C THR A 201 -5.01 11.34 -15.82
N LEU A 202 -5.29 10.96 -14.57
CA LEU A 202 -5.56 11.89 -13.47
C LEU A 202 -4.33 12.76 -13.12
N CYS A 203 -3.12 12.18 -13.15
CA CYS A 203 -1.87 12.92 -13.00
C CYS A 203 -1.75 14.06 -14.01
N GLN A 204 -2.21 13.85 -15.25
CA GLN A 204 -2.16 14.88 -16.30
C GLN A 204 -3.30 15.89 -16.18
N VAL A 205 -4.52 15.41 -15.90
CA VAL A 205 -5.72 16.26 -15.83
C VAL A 205 -5.71 17.13 -14.58
N VAL A 206 -5.39 16.55 -13.43
CA VAL A 206 -5.54 17.19 -12.11
C VAL A 206 -4.18 17.56 -11.52
N GLY A 207 -3.21 16.64 -11.56
CA GLY A 207 -1.84 16.89 -11.07
C GLY A 207 -0.99 17.76 -12.00
N LYS A 208 -1.42 17.93 -13.26
CA LYS A 208 -0.69 18.64 -14.34
C LYS A 208 0.76 18.16 -14.50
N THR A 209 1.00 16.85 -14.32
CA THR A 209 2.34 16.26 -14.41
C THR A 209 2.39 14.99 -15.24
N SER A 210 3.45 14.88 -16.05
CA SER A 210 3.82 13.68 -16.81
C SER A 210 4.95 12.88 -16.17
N LYS A 211 5.45 13.34 -15.02
CA LYS A 211 6.69 12.84 -14.39
C LYS A 211 6.67 11.33 -14.11
N PHE A 212 5.49 10.77 -13.82
CA PHE A 212 5.34 9.37 -13.44
C PHE A 212 4.88 8.46 -14.59
N LEU A 213 4.75 8.99 -15.81
CA LEU A 213 4.22 8.23 -16.94
C LEU A 213 5.04 6.95 -17.24
N GLY A 214 6.36 7.01 -17.08
CA GLY A 214 7.24 5.84 -17.20
C GLY A 214 6.98 4.74 -16.17
N ASN A 215 6.57 5.12 -14.95
CA ASN A 215 6.22 4.16 -13.90
C ASN A 215 4.94 3.41 -14.26
N HIS A 216 3.91 4.15 -14.70
CA HIS A 216 2.64 3.58 -15.14
C HIS A 216 2.84 2.63 -16.33
N TYR A 217 3.64 3.05 -17.33
CA TYR A 217 3.96 2.19 -18.49
C TYR A 217 4.59 0.86 -18.06
N ASN A 218 5.65 0.90 -17.25
CA ASN A 218 6.35 -0.32 -16.80
C ASN A 218 5.41 -1.25 -16.00
N TYR A 219 4.49 -0.68 -15.22
CA TYR A 219 3.53 -1.47 -14.48
C TYR A 219 2.50 -2.14 -15.41
N ILE A 220 1.97 -1.40 -16.38
CA ILE A 220 1.08 -1.91 -17.43
C ILE A 220 1.77 -3.02 -18.24
N GLU A 221 3.02 -2.80 -18.65
CA GLU A 221 3.83 -3.76 -19.39
C GLU A 221 3.96 -5.09 -18.66
N LYS A 222 4.33 -5.07 -17.37
CA LYS A 222 4.44 -6.29 -16.55
C LYS A 222 3.14 -7.10 -16.46
N TYR A 223 1.98 -6.45 -16.48
CA TYR A 223 0.69 -7.15 -16.47
C TYR A 223 0.25 -7.58 -17.87
N ALA A 224 0.54 -6.78 -18.89
CA ALA A 224 0.26 -7.12 -20.28
C ALA A 224 1.08 -8.34 -20.74
N GLU A 225 2.35 -8.43 -20.36
CA GLU A 225 3.25 -9.55 -20.67
C GLU A 225 2.73 -10.89 -20.14
N LYS A 226 2.18 -10.91 -18.92
CA LYS A 226 1.58 -12.12 -18.31
C LYS A 226 0.44 -12.68 -19.16
N GLU A 227 -0.25 -11.83 -19.90
CA GLU A 227 -1.37 -12.17 -20.78
C GLU A 227 -0.97 -12.19 -22.27
N LYS A 228 0.32 -12.07 -22.58
CA LYS A 228 0.86 -12.02 -23.96
C LYS A 228 0.24 -10.88 -24.79
N LEU A 229 -0.02 -9.73 -24.16
CA LEU A 229 -0.50 -8.51 -24.80
C LEU A 229 0.63 -7.47 -24.84
N SER A 230 0.61 -6.59 -25.84
CA SER A 230 1.38 -5.35 -25.76
C SER A 230 0.74 -4.37 -24.78
N PRO A 231 1.50 -3.43 -24.19
CA PRO A 231 0.97 -2.42 -23.26
C PRO A 231 -0.20 -1.63 -23.85
N ILE A 232 -0.09 -1.22 -25.11
CA ILE A 232 -1.15 -0.49 -25.83
C ILE A 232 -2.39 -1.36 -25.99
N LYS A 233 -2.23 -2.62 -26.40
CA LYS A 233 -3.36 -3.52 -26.57
C LYS A 233 -4.07 -3.77 -25.24
N ALA A 234 -3.33 -3.92 -24.15
CA ALA A 234 -3.90 -4.03 -22.81
C ALA A 234 -4.70 -2.77 -22.43
N CYS A 235 -4.17 -1.56 -22.70
CA CYS A 235 -4.87 -0.30 -22.47
C CYS A 235 -6.16 -0.19 -23.29
N LEU A 236 -6.10 -0.49 -24.59
CA LEU A 236 -7.26 -0.48 -25.50
C LEU A 236 -8.35 -1.46 -25.04
N CYS A 237 -7.97 -2.63 -24.52
CA CYS A 237 -8.92 -3.62 -24.00
C CYS A 237 -9.72 -3.13 -22.78
N VAL A 238 -9.25 -2.10 -22.07
CA VAL A 238 -9.88 -1.60 -20.84
C VAL A 238 -10.33 -0.14 -20.93
N ILE A 239 -10.16 0.51 -22.09
CA ILE A 239 -10.39 1.94 -22.26
C ILE A 239 -11.80 2.37 -21.84
N SER A 240 -12.82 1.57 -22.17
CA SER A 240 -14.21 1.86 -21.79
C SER A 240 -14.46 1.83 -20.28
N ASP A 241 -13.70 1.01 -19.55
CA ASP A 241 -13.82 0.94 -18.09
C ASP A 241 -13.04 2.07 -17.43
N VAL A 242 -11.90 2.47 -18.00
CA VAL A 242 -11.16 3.67 -17.61
C VAL A 242 -12.03 4.92 -17.79
N GLU A 243 -12.73 5.06 -18.91
CA GLU A 243 -13.67 6.18 -19.11
C GLU A 243 -14.76 6.24 -18.03
N LYS A 244 -15.34 5.10 -17.65
CA LYS A 244 -16.35 5.05 -16.57
C LYS A 244 -15.76 5.42 -15.22
N VAL A 245 -14.55 4.94 -14.93
CA VAL A 245 -13.80 5.27 -13.70
C VAL A 245 -13.54 6.76 -13.62
N LEU A 246 -13.02 7.36 -14.68
CA LEU A 246 -12.72 8.79 -14.72
C LEU A 246 -13.97 9.66 -14.62
N LYS A 247 -15.07 9.29 -15.29
CA LYS A 247 -16.37 9.96 -15.13
C LYS A 247 -16.84 9.96 -13.68
N LEU A 248 -16.80 8.79 -13.03
CA LEU A 248 -17.19 8.67 -11.63
C LEU A 248 -16.31 9.51 -10.69
N LEU A 249 -15.01 9.61 -10.97
CA LEU A 249 -14.06 10.37 -10.14
C LEU A 249 -14.16 11.88 -10.35
N LEU A 250 -14.28 12.32 -11.60
CA LEU A 250 -14.36 13.74 -11.94
C LEU A 250 -15.76 14.32 -11.74
N GLY A 251 -16.78 13.46 -11.59
CA GLY A 251 -18.18 13.88 -11.43
C GLY A 251 -18.83 14.30 -12.74
N GLU A 252 -18.44 13.67 -13.85
CA GLU A 252 -18.96 13.90 -15.21
C GLU A 252 -19.87 12.77 -15.72
#